data_AF-A0A087B9N9-F1
#
_entry.id   AF-A0A087B9N9-F1
#
_cell.length_a   1.000
_cell.length_b   1.000
_cell.length_c   1.000
_cell.angle_alpha   90.00
_cell.angle_beta   90.00
_cell.angle_gamma   90.00
#
_symmetry.space_group_name_H-M   'P 1'
#
loop_
_entity.id
_entity.type
_entity.pdbx_description
1 polymer ?
#
loop_
_entity_poly.entity_id
_entity_poly.type
_entity_poly.pdbx_seq_one_letter_code
_entity_poly.pdbx_strand_id
1 'polypeptide(L)'
;MTSSTLVPSTLEEQKTYAELVAQSTGMVPAAYQGKPANIFVAIQYGSSLGLEPMASLQGINVIQGKPTLSAQAMLGLLKSQHFKVHITKDDENQRVTVEVIDPDDPDYSTVSVWDMAKARKAGLGGDQYWTKQPMTMLKWRAVSEAAREAAPHLFLGLGGAYTKEELEESVTVENVEETPRPRSPYSSYTRKPEPVEPEVVEAEPVEPEPINLIIQTMRENGVDTAQKARLVLTQIVGVENVNDIPADKLETLCANLDGFAHDIQQTLGDNK
;
A
#
# COMPACT_ATOMS: atom_id res chain seq x y z
N MET A 1 -18.98 -5.80 -32.99
CA MET A 1 -17.58 -6.26 -33.12
C MET A 1 -17.20 -6.83 -31.78
N THR A 2 -17.09 -8.15 -31.68
CA THR A 2 -16.72 -8.85 -30.46
C THR A 2 -15.24 -8.60 -30.20
N SER A 3 -14.92 -7.66 -29.30
CA SER A 3 -13.56 -7.50 -28.79
C SER A 3 -13.12 -8.81 -28.17
N SER A 4 -12.15 -9.47 -28.80
CA SER A 4 -11.42 -10.59 -28.23
C SER A 4 -10.57 -10.04 -27.09
N THR A 5 -11.12 -10.03 -25.88
CA THR A 5 -10.45 -9.60 -24.67
C THR A 5 -9.28 -10.56 -24.38
N LEU A 6 -8.07 -10.01 -24.31
CA LEU A 6 -6.84 -10.69 -23.87
C LEU A 6 -6.87 -10.95 -22.34
N VAL A 7 -8.02 -11.34 -21.81
CA VAL A 7 -8.21 -11.62 -20.39
C VAL A 7 -7.98 -13.12 -20.19
N PRO A 8 -7.01 -13.52 -19.35
CA PRO A 8 -6.71 -14.94 -19.11
C PRO A 8 -7.95 -15.65 -18.57
N SER A 9 -8.34 -16.72 -19.26
CA SER A 9 -9.64 -17.38 -19.11
C SER A 9 -9.59 -18.61 -18.22
N THR A 10 -8.41 -19.24 -18.12
CA THR A 10 -8.17 -20.38 -17.22
C THR A 10 -7.41 -19.95 -15.96
N LEU A 11 -7.57 -20.70 -14.88
CA LEU A 11 -6.84 -20.45 -13.63
C LEU A 11 -5.32 -20.48 -13.83
N GLU A 12 -4.83 -21.40 -14.66
CA GLU A 12 -3.41 -21.50 -15.03
C GLU A 12 -2.94 -20.27 -15.81
N GLU A 13 -3.70 -19.81 -16.81
CA GLU A 13 -3.38 -18.57 -17.54
C GLU A 13 -3.36 -17.36 -16.62
N GLN A 14 -4.28 -17.28 -15.65
CA GLN A 14 -4.34 -16.18 -14.69
C GLN A 14 -3.15 -16.21 -13.73
N LYS A 15 -2.71 -17.41 -13.32
CA LYS A 15 -1.52 -17.59 -12.49
C LYS A 15 -0.26 -17.17 -13.24
N THR A 16 -0.07 -17.65 -14.48
CA THR A 16 1.07 -17.25 -15.32
C THR A 16 1.06 -15.75 -15.59
N TYR A 17 -0.10 -15.16 -15.85
CA TYR A 17 -0.24 -13.73 -16.00
C TYR A 17 0.21 -12.99 -14.75
N ALA A 18 -0.26 -13.40 -13.56
CA ALA A 18 0.11 -12.77 -12.30
C ALA A 18 1.61 -12.88 -12.01
N GLU A 19 2.24 -14.02 -12.30
CA GLU A 19 3.68 -14.24 -12.20
C GLU A 19 4.48 -13.33 -13.14
N LEU A 20 4.02 -13.14 -14.37
CA LEU A 20 4.68 -12.25 -15.33
C LEU A 20 4.53 -10.79 -14.92
N VAL A 21 3.34 -10.37 -14.51
CA VAL A 21 3.08 -9.01 -14.04
C VAL A 21 3.89 -8.69 -12.78
N ALA A 22 4.06 -9.65 -11.87
CA ALA A 22 4.86 -9.48 -10.65
C ALA A 22 6.33 -9.12 -10.93
N GLN A 23 6.88 -9.51 -12.08
CA GLN A 23 8.26 -9.22 -12.49
C GLN A 23 8.44 -7.78 -13.00
N SER A 24 7.36 -7.06 -13.30
CA SER A 24 7.44 -5.69 -13.77
C SER A 24 7.65 -4.72 -12.61
N THR A 25 8.86 -4.19 -12.48
CA THR A 25 9.24 -3.24 -11.42
C THR A 25 8.91 -1.78 -11.74
N GLY A 26 8.65 -1.45 -13.01
CA GLY A 26 8.40 -0.08 -13.46
C GLY A 26 6.94 0.26 -13.78
N MET A 27 6.08 -0.76 -13.99
CA MET A 27 4.70 -0.55 -14.46
C MET A 27 3.63 -1.07 -13.51
N VAL A 28 4.04 -1.72 -12.42
CA VAL A 28 3.15 -2.30 -11.41
C VAL A 28 3.42 -1.61 -10.07
N PRO A 29 2.37 -1.26 -9.29
CA PRO A 29 2.58 -0.62 -8.00
C PRO A 29 3.45 -1.47 -7.06
N ALA A 30 4.29 -0.81 -6.26
CA ALA A 30 5.24 -1.48 -5.36
C ALA A 30 4.59 -2.52 -4.43
N ALA A 31 3.32 -2.32 -4.04
CA ALA A 31 2.57 -3.26 -3.21
C ALA A 31 2.36 -4.64 -3.86
N TYR A 32 2.50 -4.75 -5.19
CA TYR A 32 2.24 -5.95 -5.99
C TYR A 32 3.51 -6.55 -6.62
N GLN A 33 4.62 -5.81 -6.65
CA GLN A 33 5.89 -6.30 -7.21
C GLN A 33 6.39 -7.53 -6.45
N GLY A 34 6.78 -8.57 -7.18
CA GLY A 34 7.19 -9.85 -6.61
C GLY A 34 6.09 -10.62 -5.86
N LYS A 35 4.82 -10.18 -5.93
CA LYS A 35 3.70 -10.75 -5.16
C LYS A 35 2.58 -11.25 -6.09
N PRO A 36 2.79 -12.35 -6.84
CA PRO A 36 1.82 -12.85 -7.81
C PRO A 36 0.48 -13.25 -7.18
N ALA A 37 0.47 -13.79 -5.95
CA ALA A 37 -0.77 -14.11 -5.25
C ALA A 37 -1.63 -12.86 -4.98
N ASN A 38 -1.01 -11.75 -4.57
CA ASN A 38 -1.72 -10.49 -4.34
C ASN A 38 -2.26 -9.91 -5.65
N ILE A 39 -1.49 -10.02 -6.74
CA ILE A 39 -1.93 -9.60 -8.08
C ILE A 39 -3.16 -10.40 -8.50
N PHE A 40 -3.10 -11.73 -8.38
CA PHE A 40 -4.22 -12.61 -8.71
C PHE A 40 -5.48 -12.24 -7.94
N VAL A 41 -5.37 -12.09 -6.62
CA VAL A 41 -6.50 -11.69 -5.76
C VAL A 41 -7.05 -10.32 -6.15
N ALA A 42 -6.18 -9.33 -6.39
CA ALA A 42 -6.61 -7.98 -6.78
C ALA A 42 -7.32 -7.97 -8.15
N ILE A 43 -6.84 -8.75 -9.12
CA ILE A 43 -7.50 -8.89 -10.43
C ILE A 43 -8.86 -9.55 -10.28
N GLN A 44 -8.95 -10.65 -9.52
CA GLN A 44 -10.23 -11.34 -9.32
C GLN A 44 -11.23 -10.45 -8.58
N TYR A 45 -10.73 -9.69 -7.61
CA TYR A 45 -11.52 -8.71 -6.88
C TYR A 45 -12.04 -7.61 -7.81
N GLY A 46 -11.15 -6.95 -8.56
CA GLY A 46 -11.55 -5.89 -9.49
C GLY A 46 -12.44 -6.40 -10.62
N SER A 47 -12.23 -7.62 -11.11
CA SER A 47 -13.10 -8.25 -12.11
C SER A 47 -14.53 -8.41 -11.60
N SER A 48 -14.73 -8.72 -10.31
CA SER A 48 -16.08 -8.76 -9.71
C SER A 48 -16.77 -7.39 -9.70
N LEU A 49 -15.99 -6.30 -9.75
CA LEU A 49 -16.47 -4.93 -9.87
C LEU A 49 -16.51 -4.41 -11.32
N GLY A 50 -16.20 -5.26 -12.30
CA GLY A 50 -16.11 -4.87 -13.71
C GLY A 50 -14.86 -4.05 -14.06
N LEU A 51 -13.81 -4.10 -13.24
CA LEU A 51 -12.52 -3.47 -13.53
C LEU A 51 -11.62 -4.42 -14.34
N GLU A 52 -10.93 -3.85 -15.32
CA GLU A 52 -9.88 -4.53 -16.06
C GLU A 52 -8.67 -4.85 -15.15
N PRO A 53 -7.85 -5.87 -15.45
CA PRO A 53 -6.74 -6.30 -14.59
C PRO A 53 -5.81 -5.17 -14.17
N MET A 54 -5.37 -4.33 -15.12
CA MET A 54 -4.47 -3.23 -14.78
C MET A 54 -5.14 -2.11 -13.99
N ALA A 55 -6.42 -1.82 -14.27
CA ALA A 55 -7.18 -0.86 -13.49
C ALA A 55 -7.39 -1.36 -12.05
N SER A 56 -7.54 -2.67 -11.87
CA SER A 56 -7.65 -3.31 -10.56
C SER A 56 -6.39 -3.12 -9.72
N LEU A 57 -5.21 -3.36 -10.32
CA LEU A 57 -3.93 -3.18 -9.62
C LEU A 57 -3.65 -1.72 -9.23
N GLN A 58 -4.08 -0.74 -10.04
CA GLN A 58 -3.93 0.68 -9.72
C GLN A 58 -5.00 1.17 -8.73
N GLY A 59 -6.21 0.61 -8.82
CA GLY A 59 -7.37 1.04 -8.07
C GLY A 59 -7.48 0.43 -6.68
N ILE A 60 -6.98 -0.79 -6.48
CA ILE A 60 -7.07 -1.55 -5.24
C ILE A 60 -5.73 -1.46 -4.50
N ASN A 61 -5.79 -0.98 -3.26
CA ASN A 61 -4.69 -0.95 -2.32
C ASN A 61 -4.91 -1.99 -1.22
N VAL A 62 -3.85 -2.48 -0.62
CA VAL A 62 -3.93 -3.40 0.52
C VAL A 62 -3.44 -2.67 1.76
N ILE A 63 -4.33 -2.49 2.74
CA ILE A 63 -3.99 -1.84 4.02
C ILE A 63 -4.29 -2.81 5.13
N GLN A 64 -3.27 -3.13 5.94
CA GLN A 64 -3.40 -4.08 7.05
C GLN A 64 -4.06 -5.41 6.61
N GLY A 65 -3.69 -5.90 5.42
CA GLY A 65 -4.24 -7.12 4.84
C GLY A 65 -5.66 -7.00 4.24
N LYS A 66 -6.26 -5.80 4.24
CA LYS A 66 -7.60 -5.56 3.70
C LYS A 66 -7.53 -4.88 2.32
N PRO A 67 -8.07 -5.50 1.26
CA PRO A 67 -8.25 -4.85 -0.03
C PRO A 67 -9.18 -3.64 0.11
N THR A 68 -8.78 -2.53 -0.48
CA THR A 68 -9.39 -1.22 -0.33
C THR A 68 -9.35 -0.48 -1.66
N LEU A 69 -10.48 0.04 -2.14
CA LEU A 69 -10.49 0.90 -3.32
C LEU A 69 -9.98 2.30 -2.99
N SER A 70 -9.20 2.87 -3.90
CA SER A 70 -8.89 4.30 -3.90
C SER A 70 -10.14 5.13 -4.24
N ALA A 71 -10.19 6.37 -3.74
CA ALA A 71 -11.26 7.32 -4.07
C ALA A 71 -11.43 7.52 -5.59
N GLN A 72 -10.32 7.50 -6.32
CA GLN A 72 -10.32 7.62 -7.78
C GLN A 72 -10.97 6.42 -8.45
N ALA A 73 -10.71 5.20 -7.96
CA ALA A 73 -11.34 4.00 -8.48
C ALA A 73 -12.85 3.97 -8.16
N MET A 74 -13.25 4.41 -6.97
CA MET A 74 -14.67 4.59 -6.61
C MET A 74 -15.38 5.56 -7.57
N LEU A 75 -14.76 6.71 -7.86
CA LEU A 75 -15.30 7.68 -8.82
C LEU A 75 -15.40 7.10 -10.24
N GLY A 76 -14.39 6.35 -10.68
CA GLY A 76 -14.40 5.69 -11.97
C GLY A 76 -15.53 4.66 -12.09
N LEU A 77 -15.74 3.86 -11.04
CA LEU A 77 -16.81 2.86 -10.98
C LEU A 77 -18.21 3.49 -10.97
N LEU A 78 -18.43 4.55 -10.20
CA LEU A 78 -19.69 5.30 -10.24
C LEU A 78 -20.01 5.76 -11.67
N LYS A 79 -19.02 6.35 -12.34
CA LYS A 79 -19.19 6.85 -13.72
C LYS A 79 -19.42 5.72 -14.73
N SER A 80 -18.79 4.55 -14.57
CA SER A 80 -19.04 3.41 -15.45
C SER A 80 -20.45 2.83 -15.24
N GLN A 81 -21.00 2.97 -14.04
CA GLN A 81 -22.40 2.66 -13.71
C GLN A 81 -23.36 3.84 -13.93
N HIS A 82 -22.93 4.86 -14.69
CA HIS A 82 -23.77 5.97 -15.15
C HIS A 82 -24.28 6.91 -14.05
N PHE A 83 -23.75 6.82 -12.83
CA PHE A 83 -23.97 7.84 -11.80
C PHE A 83 -23.42 9.18 -12.26
N LYS A 84 -24.19 10.25 -12.03
CA LYS A 84 -23.71 11.62 -12.26
C LYS A 84 -23.00 12.08 -11.00
N VAL A 85 -21.78 12.58 -11.15
CA VAL A 85 -20.98 13.10 -10.04
C VAL A 85 -20.57 14.54 -10.32
N HIS A 86 -21.06 15.48 -9.53
CA HIS A 86 -20.67 16.87 -9.56
C HIS A 86 -19.71 17.18 -8.43
N ILE A 87 -18.59 17.82 -8.76
CA ILE A 87 -17.55 18.19 -7.79
C ILE A 87 -17.38 19.70 -7.84
N THR A 88 -17.76 20.38 -6.76
CA THR A 88 -17.59 21.83 -6.60
C THR A 88 -16.47 22.08 -5.62
N LYS A 89 -15.50 22.91 -6.01
CA LYS A 89 -14.37 23.31 -5.16
C LYS A 89 -14.45 24.79 -4.84
N ASP A 90 -14.25 25.10 -3.57
CA ASP A 90 -14.11 26.44 -3.05
C ASP A 90 -12.72 26.53 -2.41
N ASP A 91 -11.76 27.01 -3.20
CA ASP A 91 -10.37 27.14 -2.79
C ASP A 91 -10.18 28.20 -1.70
N GLU A 92 -11.00 29.26 -1.69
CA GLU A 92 -10.92 30.34 -0.70
C GLU A 92 -11.26 29.83 0.71
N ASN A 93 -12.33 29.05 0.82
CA ASN A 93 -12.76 28.47 2.09
C ASN A 93 -12.19 27.07 2.36
N GLN A 94 -11.32 26.58 1.48
CA GLN A 94 -10.77 25.22 1.51
C GLN A 94 -11.87 24.16 1.74
N ARG A 95 -12.86 24.16 0.86
CA ARG A 95 -14.05 23.32 0.93
C ARG A 95 -14.31 22.63 -0.40
N VAL A 96 -14.73 21.37 -0.34
CA VAL A 96 -15.17 20.60 -1.50
C VAL A 96 -16.54 20.00 -1.21
N THR A 97 -17.45 20.17 -2.17
CA THR A 97 -18.78 19.54 -2.16
C THR A 97 -18.85 18.55 -3.32
N VAL A 98 -19.25 17.33 -3.01
CA VAL A 98 -19.51 16.28 -4.01
C VAL A 98 -20.96 15.89 -3.94
N GLU A 99 -21.64 16.00 -5.08
CA GLU A 99 -23.01 15.52 -5.27
C GLU A 99 -22.98 14.31 -6.19
N VAL A 100 -23.67 13.24 -5.79
CA VAL A 100 -23.83 12.00 -6.57
C VAL A 100 -25.32 11.77 -6.80
N ILE A 101 -25.71 11.60 -8.05
CA ILE A 101 -27.10 11.34 -8.47
C ILE A 101 -27.17 9.93 -9.03
N ASP A 102 -28.09 9.14 -8.48
CA ASP A 102 -28.36 7.78 -8.93
C ASP A 102 -29.06 7.82 -10.31
N PRO A 103 -28.62 7.03 -11.30
CA PRO A 103 -29.31 6.97 -12.58
C PRO A 103 -30.76 6.46 -12.47
N ASP A 104 -31.08 5.64 -11.47
CA ASP A 104 -32.40 5.06 -11.23
C ASP A 104 -33.32 5.99 -10.40
N ASP A 105 -32.74 6.94 -9.66
CA ASP A 105 -33.48 7.97 -8.91
C ASP A 105 -32.90 9.39 -9.15
N PRO A 106 -33.20 10.01 -10.31
CA PRO A 106 -32.64 11.31 -10.68
C PRO A 106 -33.12 12.49 -9.83
N ASP A 107 -34.19 12.31 -9.05
CA ASP A 107 -34.79 13.35 -8.21
C ASP A 107 -34.13 13.42 -6.82
N TYR A 108 -33.35 12.40 -6.46
CA TYR A 108 -32.59 12.33 -5.22
C TYR A 108 -31.08 12.43 -5.48
N SER A 109 -30.39 13.23 -4.66
CA SER A 109 -28.93 13.31 -4.70
C SER A 109 -28.31 13.17 -3.32
N THR A 110 -27.20 12.44 -3.28
CA THR A 110 -26.35 12.30 -2.09
C THR A 110 -25.27 13.37 -2.14
N VAL A 111 -25.15 14.16 -1.07
CA VAL A 111 -24.21 15.28 -1.01
C VAL A 111 -23.25 15.12 0.17
N SER A 112 -21.95 15.07 -0.13
CA SER A 112 -20.89 15.12 0.89
C SER A 112 -20.14 16.46 0.80
N VAL A 113 -19.98 17.11 1.94
CA VAL A 113 -19.19 18.34 2.08
C VAL A 113 -18.01 18.07 3.02
N TRP A 114 -16.83 18.43 2.54
CA TRP A 114 -15.59 18.37 3.31
C TRP A 114 -14.86 19.71 3.29
N ASP A 115 -14.49 20.18 4.48
CA ASP A 115 -13.58 21.30 4.66
C ASP A 115 -12.45 20.93 5.63
N MET A 116 -11.46 21.81 5.75
CA MET A 116 -10.32 21.58 6.64
C MET A 116 -10.73 21.43 8.11
N ALA A 117 -11.86 22.01 8.53
CA ALA A 117 -12.34 21.88 9.91
C ALA A 117 -12.88 20.46 10.17
N LYS A 118 -13.68 19.92 9.24
CA LYS A 118 -14.13 18.52 9.27
C LYS A 118 -12.95 17.56 9.21
N ALA A 119 -11.97 17.81 8.34
CA ALA A 119 -10.77 16.99 8.24
C ALA A 119 -9.99 16.91 9.55
N ARG A 120 -9.72 18.05 10.19
CA ARG A 120 -9.04 18.11 11.50
C ARG A 120 -9.81 17.37 12.59
N LYS A 121 -11.14 17.52 12.63
CA LYS A 121 -12.00 16.80 13.59
C LYS A 121 -11.97 15.29 13.38
N ALA A 122 -11.77 14.83 12.15
CA ALA A 122 -11.61 13.42 11.81
C ALA A 122 -10.18 12.89 12.09
N GLY A 123 -9.31 13.70 12.71
CA GLY A 123 -7.91 13.33 12.95
C GLY A 123 -7.00 13.46 11.73
N LEU A 124 -7.49 14.07 10.65
CA LEU A 124 -6.80 14.17 9.37
C LEU A 124 -6.20 15.58 9.21
N GLY A 125 -5.10 15.71 8.46
CA GLY A 125 -4.50 17.02 8.19
C GLY A 125 -3.12 17.28 8.81
N GLY A 126 -2.59 16.30 9.55
CA GLY A 126 -1.21 16.35 10.09
C GLY A 126 -0.14 15.85 9.11
N ASP A 127 -0.53 15.08 8.09
CA ASP A 127 0.40 14.56 7.08
C ASP A 127 0.93 15.70 6.17
N GLN A 128 2.18 15.54 5.73
CA GLN A 128 2.80 16.41 4.72
C GLN A 128 1.94 16.51 3.45
N TYR A 129 1.20 15.46 3.07
CA TYR A 129 0.35 15.45 1.89
C TYR A 129 -0.84 16.40 2.01
N TRP A 130 -1.48 16.47 3.18
CA TRP A 130 -2.56 17.43 3.46
C TRP A 130 -2.08 18.87 3.43
N THR A 131 -0.86 19.12 3.88
CA THR A 131 -0.26 20.45 3.83
C THR A 131 0.07 20.88 2.40
N LYS A 132 0.59 19.95 1.57
CA LYS A 132 0.98 20.24 0.17
C LYS A 132 -0.20 20.30 -0.78
N GLN A 133 -1.22 19.45 -0.60
CA GLN A 133 -2.34 19.30 -1.52
C GLN A 133 -3.71 19.21 -0.81
N PRO A 134 -4.10 20.23 -0.02
CA PRO A 134 -5.30 20.17 0.82
C PRO A 134 -6.58 19.97 -0.01
N MET A 135 -6.73 20.69 -1.12
CA MET A 135 -7.93 20.59 -1.97
C MET A 135 -8.07 19.23 -2.66
N THR A 136 -6.95 18.59 -3.01
CA THR A 136 -6.95 17.24 -3.57
C THR A 136 -7.40 16.23 -2.52
N MET A 137 -6.89 16.34 -1.29
CA MET A 137 -7.27 15.47 -0.18
C MET A 137 -8.74 15.62 0.18
N LEU A 138 -9.22 16.86 0.34
CA LEU A 138 -10.64 17.15 0.61
C LEU A 138 -11.55 16.59 -0.48
N LYS A 139 -11.16 16.73 -1.76
CA LYS A 139 -11.90 16.13 -2.87
C LYS A 139 -12.02 14.62 -2.72
N TRP A 140 -10.93 13.93 -2.45
CA TRP A 140 -10.95 12.47 -2.33
C TRP A 140 -11.73 12.00 -1.11
N ARG A 141 -11.73 12.75 0.00
CA ARG A 141 -12.62 12.46 1.14
C ARG A 141 -14.09 12.61 0.77
N ALA A 142 -14.47 13.74 0.19
CA ALA A 142 -15.86 13.99 -0.19
C ALA A 142 -16.37 12.98 -1.24
N VAL A 143 -15.54 12.63 -2.23
CA VAL A 143 -15.87 11.60 -3.23
C VAL A 143 -16.15 10.27 -2.56
N SER A 144 -15.33 9.87 -1.60
CA SER A 144 -15.41 8.52 -1.05
C SER A 144 -16.56 8.37 -0.07
N GLU A 145 -16.83 9.41 0.74
CA GLU A 145 -18.00 9.47 1.61
C GLU A 145 -19.29 9.45 0.78
N ALA A 146 -19.41 10.33 -0.24
CA ALA A 146 -20.57 10.37 -1.11
C ALA A 146 -20.79 9.07 -1.90
N ALA A 147 -19.71 8.45 -2.39
CA ALA A 147 -19.79 7.20 -3.15
C ALA A 147 -20.42 6.08 -2.31
N ARG A 148 -19.96 5.90 -1.08
CA ARG A 148 -20.44 4.83 -0.20
C ARG A 148 -21.90 5.00 0.20
N GLU A 149 -22.32 6.24 0.40
CA GLU A 149 -23.69 6.54 0.76
C GLU A 149 -24.63 6.41 -0.45
N ALA A 150 -24.20 6.89 -1.63
CA ALA A 150 -25.00 6.82 -2.85
C ALA A 150 -25.12 5.40 -3.41
N ALA A 151 -24.04 4.62 -3.40
CA ALA A 151 -23.99 3.31 -4.04
C ALA A 151 -23.28 2.26 -3.19
N PRO A 152 -23.75 2.00 -1.95
CA PRO A 152 -23.10 1.04 -1.04
C PRO A 152 -22.96 -0.34 -1.69
N HIS A 153 -23.95 -0.74 -2.48
CA HIS A 153 -24.01 -2.02 -3.19
C HIS A 153 -22.85 -2.24 -4.18
N LEU A 154 -22.26 -1.17 -4.75
CA LEU A 154 -21.09 -1.26 -5.63
C LEU A 154 -19.79 -1.53 -4.88
N PHE A 155 -19.79 -1.33 -3.56
CA PHE A 155 -18.59 -1.44 -2.71
C PHE A 155 -18.70 -2.58 -1.68
N LEU A 156 -19.83 -3.31 -1.65
CA LEU A 156 -20.03 -4.47 -0.79
C LEU A 156 -19.05 -5.60 -1.15
N GLY A 157 -18.25 -6.04 -0.19
CA GLY A 157 -17.25 -7.11 -0.35
C GLY A 157 -15.80 -6.65 -0.19
N LEU A 158 -15.53 -5.34 -0.21
CA LEU A 158 -14.27 -4.76 0.26
C LEU A 158 -14.40 -4.55 1.75
N GLY A 159 -13.48 -5.13 2.53
CA GLY A 159 -13.52 -5.07 4.00
C GLY A 159 -13.50 -3.63 4.51
N GLY A 160 -14.69 -3.08 4.75
CA GLY A 160 -14.89 -1.69 5.15
C GLY A 160 -14.57 -0.76 3.99
N ALA A 161 -15.60 -0.15 3.40
CA ALA A 161 -15.41 0.93 2.44
C ALA A 161 -14.79 2.13 3.18
N TYR A 162 -13.48 2.13 3.30
CA TYR A 162 -12.64 3.23 3.75
C TYR A 162 -11.57 3.35 2.68
N THR A 163 -11.23 4.54 2.21
CA THR A 163 -10.18 4.62 1.18
C THR A 163 -8.81 4.40 1.77
N LYS A 164 -7.82 4.25 0.88
CA LYS A 164 -6.43 4.06 1.28
C LYS A 164 -6.02 5.08 2.35
N GLU A 165 -6.39 6.31 2.06
CA GLU A 165 -6.11 7.48 2.87
C GLU A 165 -6.86 7.43 4.22
N GLU A 166 -8.02 6.78 4.35
CA GLU A 166 -8.79 6.71 5.62
C GLU A 166 -8.23 5.66 6.58
N LEU A 167 -7.73 4.55 6.05
CA LEU A 167 -7.20 3.47 6.87
C LEU A 167 -5.75 3.71 7.27
N GLU A 168 -4.92 4.27 6.38
CA GLU A 168 -3.53 4.63 6.70
C GLU A 168 -3.42 5.72 7.78
N GLU A 169 -4.42 6.62 7.87
CA GLU A 169 -4.41 7.77 8.79
C GLU A 169 -5.05 7.45 10.17
N SER A 170 -5.69 6.28 10.32
CA SER A 170 -6.27 5.80 11.60
C SER A 170 -5.24 5.23 12.60
N VAL A 171 -3.95 5.28 12.27
CA VAL A 171 -2.86 4.83 13.15
C VAL A 171 -2.41 5.97 14.08
N THR A 172 -3.29 6.38 14.99
CA THR A 172 -2.84 6.88 16.29
C THR A 172 -3.05 5.76 17.29
N VAL A 173 -1.95 5.20 17.78
CA VAL A 173 -1.97 4.24 18.90
C VAL A 173 -2.44 5.00 20.13
N GLU A 174 -3.75 5.03 20.37
CA GLU A 174 -4.28 5.29 21.70
C GLU A 174 -4.28 3.98 22.47
N ASN A 175 -3.46 3.95 23.52
CA ASN A 175 -3.44 2.93 24.53
C ASN A 175 -4.80 3.00 25.25
N VAL A 176 -5.78 2.21 24.80
CA VAL A 176 -7.08 2.12 25.47
C VAL A 176 -6.95 1.08 26.57
N GLU A 177 -6.79 1.57 27.80
CA GLU A 177 -6.91 0.80 29.03
C GLU A 177 -8.32 0.18 29.08
N GLU A 178 -8.40 -1.15 29.01
CA GLU A 178 -9.65 -1.91 29.03
C GLU A 178 -10.38 -1.75 30.37
N THR A 179 -11.62 -1.25 30.33
CA THR A 179 -12.58 -1.48 31.42
C THR A 179 -13.64 -2.51 30.98
N PRO A 180 -13.96 -3.52 31.82
CA PRO A 180 -14.73 -4.68 31.39
C PRO A 180 -16.24 -4.41 31.32
N ARG A 181 -16.86 -4.82 30.21
CA ARG A 181 -18.34 -4.86 30.05
C ARG A 181 -18.91 -6.24 30.42
N PRO A 182 -20.16 -6.31 30.91
CA PRO A 182 -20.76 -7.53 31.47
C PRO A 182 -21.15 -8.57 30.41
N ARG A 183 -21.02 -9.86 30.77
CA ARG A 183 -21.21 -11.03 29.90
C ARG A 183 -22.69 -11.39 29.69
N SER A 184 -23.04 -11.71 28.43
CA SER A 184 -24.32 -12.32 28.00
C SER A 184 -24.30 -13.86 28.17
N PRO A 185 -25.45 -14.54 28.39
CA PRO A 185 -25.50 -15.86 29.05
C PRO A 185 -25.42 -17.10 28.14
N TYR A 186 -25.04 -16.99 26.86
CA TYR A 186 -24.84 -18.17 26.02
C TYR A 186 -23.41 -18.70 26.14
N SER A 187 -23.23 -19.62 27.08
CA SER A 187 -22.04 -20.45 27.26
C SER A 187 -22.48 -21.90 27.36
N SER A 188 -21.98 -22.78 26.49
CA SER A 188 -21.77 -24.17 26.86
C SER A 188 -20.82 -24.88 25.89
N TYR A 189 -19.82 -25.56 26.48
CA TYR A 189 -18.83 -26.50 25.94
C TYR A 189 -17.74 -25.88 25.04
N THR A 190 -16.44 -25.96 25.33
CA THR A 190 -15.62 -26.76 26.24
C THR A 190 -14.35 -25.96 26.56
N ARG A 191 -13.79 -26.15 27.76
CA ARG A 191 -12.47 -25.72 28.26
C ARG A 191 -11.72 -24.72 27.35
N LYS A 192 -11.69 -23.46 27.77
CA LYS A 192 -10.68 -22.49 27.33
C LYS A 192 -9.33 -23.22 27.36
N PRO A 193 -8.65 -23.46 26.22
CA PRO A 193 -7.25 -23.82 26.30
C PRO A 193 -6.62 -22.71 27.13
N GLU A 194 -5.93 -23.11 28.20
CA GLU A 194 -4.93 -22.25 28.82
C GLU A 194 -4.18 -21.61 27.66
N PRO A 195 -4.05 -20.26 27.60
CA PRO A 195 -3.25 -19.65 26.57
C PRO A 195 -1.88 -20.31 26.66
N VAL A 196 -1.63 -21.24 25.75
CA VAL A 196 -0.28 -21.48 25.28
C VAL A 196 0.03 -20.10 24.75
N GLU A 197 0.83 -19.35 25.53
CA GLU A 197 1.54 -18.19 24.99
C GLU A 197 1.98 -18.64 23.61
N PRO A 198 1.53 -18.00 22.52
CA PRO A 198 2.04 -18.35 21.21
C PRO A 198 3.54 -18.23 21.36
N GLU A 199 4.22 -19.38 21.36
CA GLU A 199 5.65 -19.43 21.23
C GLU A 199 5.92 -18.58 19.99
N VAL A 200 6.57 -17.45 20.26
CA VAL A 200 6.89 -16.46 19.25
C VAL A 200 7.82 -17.19 18.30
N VAL A 201 7.25 -17.77 17.25
CA VAL A 201 8.03 -18.07 16.06
C VAL A 201 8.25 -16.70 15.46
N GLU A 202 9.34 -16.08 15.89
CA GLU A 202 9.90 -14.88 15.27
C GLU A 202 9.94 -15.16 13.78
N ALA A 203 9.10 -14.46 13.01
CA ALA A 203 9.23 -14.44 11.58
C ALA A 203 10.54 -13.72 11.28
N GLU A 204 11.61 -14.49 11.04
CA GLU A 204 12.87 -13.98 10.53
C GLU A 204 12.61 -13.17 9.24
N PRO A 205 13.20 -11.97 9.10
CA PRO A 205 13.12 -11.22 7.87
C PRO A 205 13.99 -11.90 6.81
N VAL A 206 13.39 -12.54 5.80
CA VAL A 206 14.14 -13.05 4.65
C VAL A 206 14.34 -11.92 3.63
N GLU A 207 15.22 -10.97 3.95
CA GLU A 207 16.14 -10.38 2.97
C GLU A 207 17.45 -11.18 3.06
N PRO A 208 18.18 -11.43 1.96
CA PRO A 208 19.35 -12.31 2.02
C PRO A 208 20.35 -11.75 3.04
N GLU A 209 20.58 -12.51 4.13
CA GLU A 209 21.57 -12.23 5.18
C GLU A 209 22.91 -11.64 4.66
N PRO A 210 23.42 -12.02 3.47
CA PRO A 210 24.60 -11.41 2.86
C PRO A 210 24.60 -9.88 2.75
N ILE A 211 23.49 -9.25 2.33
CA ILE A 211 23.48 -7.79 2.06
C ILE A 211 23.57 -7.00 3.36
N ASN A 212 22.88 -7.45 4.41
CA ASN A 212 22.90 -6.81 5.72
C ASN A 212 24.29 -6.87 6.36
N LEU A 213 25.01 -7.99 6.17
CA LEU A 213 26.37 -8.17 6.65
C LEU A 213 27.34 -7.18 5.97
N ILE A 214 27.23 -7.00 4.66
CA ILE A 214 28.02 -6.00 3.92
C ILE A 214 27.70 -4.57 4.38
N ILE A 215 26.42 -4.23 4.56
CA ILE A 215 26.00 -2.90 5.05
C ILE A 215 26.54 -2.65 6.46
N GLN A 216 26.52 -3.66 7.34
CA GLN A 216 27.04 -3.57 8.69
C GLN A 216 28.56 -3.35 8.69
N THR A 217 29.32 -4.16 7.95
CA THR A 217 30.79 -4.01 7.84
C THR A 217 31.18 -2.65 7.27
N MET A 218 30.43 -2.12 6.28
CA MET A 218 30.65 -0.76 5.76
C MET A 218 30.46 0.30 6.86
N ARG A 219 29.39 0.21 7.66
CA ARG A 219 29.12 1.16 8.75
C ARG A 219 30.19 1.11 9.85
N GLU A 220 30.60 -0.10 10.26
CA GLU A 220 31.62 -0.30 11.28
C GLU A 220 32.99 0.28 10.86
N ASN A 221 33.25 0.36 9.56
CA ASN A 221 34.48 0.92 8.99
C ASN A 221 34.33 2.40 8.54
N GLY A 222 33.32 3.12 9.03
CA GLY A 222 33.21 4.58 8.88
C GLY A 222 32.50 5.06 7.61
N VAL A 223 31.77 4.17 6.92
CA VAL A 223 30.87 4.52 5.82
C VAL A 223 29.51 4.94 6.39
N ASP A 224 29.43 6.20 6.80
CA ASP A 224 28.28 6.84 7.46
C ASP A 224 27.39 7.66 6.51
N THR A 225 27.84 7.89 5.28
CA THR A 225 27.22 8.79 4.32
C THR A 225 27.08 8.14 2.95
N ALA A 226 26.02 8.52 2.22
CA ALA A 226 25.74 7.98 0.89
C ALA A 226 26.88 8.21 -0.12
N GLN A 227 27.63 9.32 0.03
CA GLN A 227 28.80 9.63 -0.81
C GLN A 227 29.96 8.65 -0.56
N LYS A 228 30.27 8.34 0.70
CA LYS A 228 31.29 7.33 1.04
C LYS A 228 30.87 5.93 0.62
N ALA A 229 29.59 5.59 0.78
CA ALA A 229 29.06 4.29 0.38
C ALA A 229 29.21 4.09 -1.13
N ARG A 230 28.83 5.09 -1.93
CA ARG A 230 29.00 5.07 -3.37
C ARG A 230 30.47 4.96 -3.78
N LEU A 231 31.37 5.70 -3.13
CA LEU A 231 32.81 5.66 -3.40
C LEU A 231 33.38 4.25 -3.18
N VAL A 232 33.14 3.68 -2.00
CA VAL A 232 33.62 2.35 -1.60
C VAL A 232 33.06 1.26 -2.53
N LEU A 233 31.75 1.28 -2.79
CA LEU A 233 31.11 0.29 -3.67
C LEU A 233 31.60 0.39 -5.12
N THR A 234 31.86 1.61 -5.61
CA THR A 234 32.38 1.81 -6.96
C THR A 234 33.83 1.33 -7.08
N GLN A 235 34.67 1.56 -6.07
CA GLN A 235 36.10 1.20 -6.12
C GLN A 235 36.36 -0.27 -5.83
N ILE A 236 35.63 -0.89 -4.91
CA ILE A 236 35.85 -2.28 -4.50
C ILE A 236 35.05 -3.26 -5.36
N VAL A 237 33.79 -2.90 -5.67
CA VAL A 237 32.83 -3.84 -6.28
C VAL A 237 32.47 -3.46 -7.72
N GLY A 238 32.61 -2.18 -8.07
CA GLY A 238 32.28 -1.62 -9.38
C GLY A 238 30.81 -1.24 -9.55
N VAL A 239 30.07 -1.02 -8.45
CA VAL A 239 28.63 -0.71 -8.46
C VAL A 239 28.33 0.54 -7.64
N GLU A 240 27.22 1.22 -7.93
CA GLU A 240 26.83 2.45 -7.22
C GLU A 240 25.96 2.18 -5.98
N ASN A 241 25.26 1.04 -5.95
CA ASN A 241 24.36 0.64 -4.86
C ASN A 241 24.68 -0.78 -4.39
N VAL A 242 24.49 -1.03 -3.08
CA VAL A 242 24.66 -2.36 -2.48
C VAL A 242 23.65 -3.38 -3.04
N ASN A 243 22.48 -2.92 -3.46
CA ASN A 243 21.47 -3.77 -4.09
C ASN A 243 21.82 -4.18 -5.53
N ASP A 244 22.83 -3.53 -6.13
CA ASP A 244 23.27 -3.82 -7.50
C ASP A 244 24.45 -4.82 -7.52
N ILE A 245 24.88 -5.34 -6.36
CA ILE A 245 25.99 -6.29 -6.28
C ILE A 245 25.51 -7.66 -6.82
N PRO A 246 26.18 -8.23 -7.83
CA PRO A 246 25.91 -9.59 -8.30
C PRO A 246 26.05 -10.66 -7.21
N ALA A 247 25.24 -11.72 -7.26
CA ALA A 247 25.18 -12.75 -6.22
C ALA A 247 26.53 -13.46 -5.98
N ASP A 248 27.32 -13.71 -7.03
CA ASP A 248 28.67 -14.29 -6.97
C ASP A 248 29.66 -13.39 -6.22
N LYS A 249 29.55 -12.07 -6.40
CA LYS A 249 30.36 -11.09 -5.67
C LYS A 249 29.90 -10.94 -4.23
N LEU A 250 28.59 -10.99 -3.96
CA LEU A 250 28.05 -10.97 -2.60
C LEU A 250 28.57 -12.14 -1.75
N GLU A 251 28.55 -13.36 -2.30
CA GLU A 251 29.10 -14.54 -1.63
C GLU A 251 30.60 -14.40 -1.35
N THR A 252 31.37 -13.89 -2.32
CA THR A 252 32.81 -13.68 -2.16
C THR A 252 33.14 -12.64 -1.09
N LEU A 253 32.40 -11.54 -1.03
CA LEU A 253 32.58 -10.50 -0.02
C LEU A 253 32.19 -10.99 1.37
N CYS A 254 31.11 -11.75 1.49
CA CYS A 254 30.67 -12.34 2.77
C CYS A 254 31.64 -13.42 3.26
N ALA A 255 32.31 -14.15 2.36
CA ALA A 255 33.32 -15.14 2.71
C ALA A 255 34.63 -14.52 3.23
N ASN A 256 34.90 -13.24 2.96
CA ASN A 256 36.11 -12.54 3.39
C ASN A 256 35.82 -11.10 3.85
N LEU A 257 35.06 -10.97 4.95
CA LEU A 257 34.71 -9.67 5.53
C LEU A 257 35.92 -8.90 6.07
N ASP A 258 36.94 -9.59 6.58
CA ASP A 258 38.15 -8.96 7.11
C ASP A 258 38.96 -8.28 5.98
N GLY A 259 39.07 -8.95 4.82
CA GLY A 259 39.66 -8.36 3.62
C GLY A 259 38.85 -7.17 3.11
N PHE A 260 37.52 -7.31 3.07
CA PHE A 260 36.63 -6.21 2.68
C PHE A 260 36.75 -5.00 3.62
N ALA A 261 36.83 -5.21 4.94
CA ALA A 261 37.04 -4.16 5.92
C ALA A 261 38.39 -3.44 5.72
N HIS A 262 39.45 -4.19 5.42
CA HIS A 262 40.76 -3.62 5.10
C HIS A 262 40.71 -2.74 3.85
N ASP A 263 40.06 -3.21 2.79
CA ASP A 263 39.90 -2.49 1.53
C ASP A 263 39.07 -1.19 1.72
N ILE A 264 38.04 -1.23 2.57
CA ILE A 264 37.27 -0.03 2.95
C ILE A 264 38.16 1.00 3.63
N GLN A 265 38.98 0.57 4.60
CA GLN A 265 39.87 1.47 5.34
C GLN A 265 40.94 2.07 4.44
N GLN A 266 41.49 1.31 3.50
CA GLN A 266 42.45 1.80 2.50
C GLN A 266 41.80 2.82 1.55
N THR A 267 40.60 2.51 1.04
CA THR A 267 39.82 3.38 0.13
C THR A 267 39.50 4.74 0.76
N LEU A 268 39.11 4.75 2.04
CA LEU A 268 38.81 5.98 2.78
C LEU A 268 40.08 6.71 3.27
N GLY A 269 41.21 6.00 3.39
CA GLY A 269 42.51 6.55 3.78
C GLY A 269 43.24 7.25 2.63
N ASP A 270 43.16 6.71 1.41
CA ASP A 270 43.83 7.25 0.21
C ASP A 270 43.12 8.49 -0.38
N ASN A 271 41.87 8.76 0.03
CA ASN A 271 41.05 9.90 -0.43
C ASN A 271 40.95 11.05 0.60
N LYS A 272 41.87 11.12 1.58
CA LYS A 272 41.94 12.17 2.60
C LYS A 272 42.89 13.32 2.25
#